data_AF-A0A0M2UU28-F1
#
_entry.id   AF-A0A0M2UU28-F1
#
_cell.length_a   1.000
_cell.length_b   1.000
_cell.length_c   1.000
_cell.angle_alpha   90.00
_cell.angle_beta   90.00
_cell.angle_gamma   90.00
#
_symmetry.space_group_name_H-M   'P 1'
#
loop_
_entity.id
_entity.type
_entity.pdbx_description
1 polymer ?
#
loop_
_entity_poly.entity_id
_entity_poly.type
_entity_poly.pdbx_seq_one_letter_code
_entity_poly.pdbx_strand_id
1 'polypeptide(L)'
;MQKIVNIAQPTAAQDFMSKVCGLYSTILADPPWRFENRTGKMAPEHQRLLRYPTMTIEEICEIPVSQVAAVNSHLYLWVPNALLAEGLEVMKRWGFTYKTNLVWYKIRKDGGPDGRGVGFYFRNVTELVLFGIRGHMRTLQPGRTQVNIISSRKREHSRKPNQIYDVIENCSPGPYLELFARFRREGWDQWGNEDVEKNSLHGVARRKGHGANQMRLFERPVQYEVNKASNKSSVKKRKSI
;
A
#
# COMPACT_ATOMS: atom_id res chain seq x y z
N MET A 1 -25.12 -35.64 -4.12
CA MET A 1 -24.84 -34.61 -3.09
C MET A 1 -23.57 -33.87 -3.47
N GLN A 2 -23.66 -32.60 -3.89
CA GLN A 2 -22.47 -31.77 -4.07
C GLN A 2 -21.90 -31.48 -2.68
N LYS A 3 -20.67 -31.92 -2.41
CA LYS A 3 -19.92 -31.49 -1.22
C LYS A 3 -19.67 -29.99 -1.38
N ILE A 4 -20.43 -29.18 -0.65
CA ILE A 4 -20.12 -27.78 -0.45
C ILE A 4 -18.88 -27.76 0.45
N VAL A 5 -17.70 -27.65 -0.15
CA VAL A 5 -16.46 -27.43 0.58
C VAL A 5 -16.34 -25.92 0.79
N ASN A 6 -16.77 -25.45 1.96
CA ASN A 6 -16.50 -24.07 2.36
C ASN A 6 -15.02 -23.98 2.77
N ILE A 7 -14.14 -23.67 1.82
CA ILE A 7 -12.74 -23.34 2.12
C ILE A 7 -12.77 -21.91 2.65
N ALA A 8 -12.99 -21.75 3.95
CA ALA A 8 -12.82 -20.46 4.62
C ALA A 8 -11.41 -19.95 4.28
N GLN A 9 -11.32 -18.81 3.59
CA GLN A 9 -10.04 -18.20 3.31
C GLN A 9 -9.39 -17.81 4.65
N PRO A 10 -8.12 -18.17 4.89
CA PRO A 10 -7.46 -17.84 6.14
C PRO A 10 -7.44 -16.33 6.34
N THR A 11 -7.64 -15.88 7.57
CA THR A 11 -7.49 -14.46 7.91
C THR A 11 -6.03 -14.03 7.73
N ALA A 12 -5.78 -12.72 7.63
CA ALA A 12 -4.41 -12.19 7.55
C ALA A 12 -3.55 -12.67 8.74
N ALA A 13 -4.12 -12.73 9.94
CA ALA A 13 -3.46 -13.23 11.14
C ALA A 13 -3.08 -14.73 11.03
N GLN A 14 -4.00 -15.56 10.52
CA GLN A 14 -3.74 -16.99 10.32
C GLN A 14 -2.68 -17.23 9.23
N ASP A 15 -2.77 -16.50 8.12
CA ASP A 15 -1.79 -16.57 7.04
C ASP A 15 -0.40 -16.15 7.52
N PHE A 16 -0.33 -15.05 8.27
CA PHE A 16 0.90 -14.55 8.88
C PHE A 16 1.57 -15.61 9.76
N MET A 17 0.83 -16.21 10.70
CA MET A 17 1.37 -17.25 11.59
C MET A 17 1.84 -18.50 10.86
N SER A 18 1.25 -18.82 9.71
CA SER A 18 1.63 -20.00 8.92
C SER A 18 2.91 -19.80 8.10
N LYS A 19 3.25 -18.55 7.76
CA LYS A 19 4.33 -18.23 6.82
C LYS A 19 5.54 -17.57 7.46
N VAL A 20 5.33 -16.82 8.54
CA VAL A 20 6.40 -16.09 9.20
C VAL A 20 6.93 -16.93 10.36
N CYS A 21 8.17 -17.38 10.21
CA CYS A 21 8.88 -18.17 11.19
C CYS A 21 10.07 -17.38 11.73
N GLY A 22 10.44 -17.61 13.00
CA GLY A 22 11.60 -17.00 13.64
C GLY A 22 11.27 -15.77 14.49
N LEU A 23 12.33 -15.21 15.10
CA LEU A 23 12.27 -14.01 15.93
C LEU A 23 13.08 -12.88 15.29
N TYR A 24 12.43 -11.74 15.10
CA TYR A 24 13.01 -10.59 14.41
C TYR A 24 13.36 -9.47 15.38
N SER A 25 14.56 -8.93 15.25
CA SER A 25 15.00 -7.78 16.03
C SER A 25 14.51 -6.46 15.42
N THR A 26 14.17 -6.45 14.13
CA THR A 26 13.66 -5.25 13.46
C THR A 26 12.54 -5.59 12.48
N ILE A 27 11.45 -4.85 12.58
CA ILE A 27 10.26 -5.04 11.74
C ILE A 27 9.94 -3.71 11.05
N LEU A 28 9.73 -3.76 9.73
CA LEU A 28 9.17 -2.67 8.92
C LEU A 28 7.77 -3.07 8.47
N ALA A 29 6.79 -2.17 8.54
CA ALA A 29 5.43 -2.45 8.09
C ALA A 29 4.83 -1.28 7.32
N ASP A 30 4.15 -1.57 6.19
CA ASP A 30 3.32 -0.62 5.43
C ASP A 30 1.89 -1.18 5.24
N PRO A 31 1.05 -1.20 6.30
CA PRO A 31 -0.28 -1.79 6.21
C PRO A 31 -1.16 -1.12 5.15
N PRO A 32 -2.10 -1.86 4.52
CA PRO A 32 -3.01 -1.31 3.53
C PRO A 32 -4.19 -0.60 4.21
N TRP A 33 -3.92 0.53 4.87
CA TRP A 33 -4.87 1.28 5.69
C TRP A 33 -6.20 1.60 4.96
N ARG A 34 -7.33 1.27 5.58
CA ARG A 34 -8.66 1.69 5.13
C ARG A 34 -9.03 3.02 5.77
N PHE A 35 -9.39 4.02 4.94
CA PHE A 35 -9.94 5.29 5.40
C PHE A 35 -11.47 5.19 5.54
N GLU A 36 -12.04 5.74 6.60
CA GLU A 36 -13.49 5.75 6.84
C GLU A 36 -14.24 6.70 5.89
N ASN A 37 -13.63 7.83 5.54
CA ASN A 37 -14.25 8.86 4.70
C ASN A 37 -14.27 8.44 3.23
N ARG A 38 -15.38 7.83 2.79
CA ARG A 38 -15.66 7.39 1.42
C ARG A 38 -16.15 8.49 0.46
N THR A 39 -16.36 9.72 0.95
CA THR A 39 -16.88 10.83 0.14
C THR A 39 -15.76 11.75 -0.34
N GLY A 40 -15.52 11.75 -1.66
CA GLY A 40 -14.61 12.68 -2.35
C GLY A 40 -13.47 11.99 -3.11
N LYS A 41 -12.60 12.79 -3.75
CA LYS A 41 -11.45 12.34 -4.58
C LYS A 41 -10.39 11.52 -3.84
N MET A 42 -10.55 11.32 -2.52
CA MET A 42 -9.68 10.52 -1.65
C MET A 42 -10.25 9.12 -1.35
N ALA A 43 -11.48 8.84 -1.77
CA ALA A 43 -12.06 7.50 -1.63
C ALA A 43 -11.26 6.51 -2.51
N PRO A 44 -10.83 5.34 -1.98
CA PRO A 44 -10.14 4.29 -2.75
C PRO A 44 -10.92 3.83 -4.00
N GLU A 45 -12.22 4.14 -4.04
CA GLU A 45 -13.20 3.80 -5.06
C GLU A 45 -13.30 4.82 -6.21
N HIS A 46 -12.62 5.97 -6.15
CA HIS A 46 -12.44 6.85 -7.31
C HIS A 46 -11.45 6.23 -8.31
N GLN A 47 -12.02 5.55 -9.31
CA GLN A 47 -11.41 5.02 -10.54
C GLN A 47 -10.05 5.67 -10.90
N ARG A 48 -8.92 5.02 -10.58
CA ARG A 48 -7.64 5.09 -11.35
C ARG A 48 -6.45 4.29 -10.81
N LEU A 49 -6.52 3.58 -9.69
CA LEU A 49 -5.36 2.88 -9.14
C LEU A 49 -5.71 1.41 -8.85
N LEU A 50 -4.75 0.51 -9.07
CA LEU A 50 -4.80 -0.91 -8.75
C LEU A 50 -5.53 -1.13 -7.41
N ARG A 51 -6.68 -1.81 -7.45
CA ARG A 51 -7.52 -2.06 -6.27
C ARG A 51 -6.87 -3.14 -5.42
N TYR A 52 -5.96 -2.75 -4.55
CA TYR A 52 -5.51 -3.60 -3.46
C TYR A 52 -6.55 -3.56 -2.34
N PRO A 53 -6.94 -4.70 -1.76
CA PRO A 53 -7.87 -4.72 -0.65
C PRO A 53 -7.24 -3.98 0.54
N THR A 54 -7.95 -2.98 1.07
CA THR A 54 -7.56 -2.29 2.30
C THR A 54 -8.05 -3.05 3.53
N MET A 55 -7.34 -2.92 4.64
CA MET A 55 -7.68 -3.51 5.93
C MET A 55 -8.21 -2.46 6.90
N THR A 56 -9.21 -2.83 7.70
CA THR A 56 -9.64 -2.02 8.86
C THR A 56 -8.52 -1.96 9.90
N ILE A 57 -8.63 -1.01 10.81
CA ILE A 57 -7.67 -0.88 11.92
C ILE A 57 -7.69 -2.15 12.78
N GLU A 58 -8.87 -2.73 13.02
CA GLU A 58 -9.04 -3.97 13.77
C GLU A 58 -8.34 -5.14 13.09
N GLU A 59 -8.53 -5.33 11.78
CA GLU A 59 -7.87 -6.39 11.01
C GLU A 59 -6.33 -6.25 11.06
N ILE A 60 -5.80 -5.02 11.07
CA ILE A 60 -4.36 -4.76 11.20
C ILE A 60 -3.88 -5.07 12.62
N CYS A 61 -4.62 -4.63 13.64
CA CYS A 61 -4.32 -4.88 15.06
C CYS A 61 -4.33 -6.37 15.42
N GLU A 62 -5.15 -7.18 14.74
CA GLU A 62 -5.25 -8.63 14.97
C GLU A 62 -4.05 -9.42 14.44
N ILE A 63 -3.20 -8.83 13.59
CA ILE A 63 -1.97 -9.49 13.14
C ILE A 63 -1.06 -9.71 14.35
N PRO A 64 -0.67 -10.96 14.66
CA PRO A 64 0.05 -11.28 15.88
C PRO A 64 1.56 -11.01 15.75
N VAL A 65 1.94 -9.79 15.37
CA VAL A 65 3.34 -9.37 15.18
C VAL A 65 4.19 -9.59 16.44
N SER A 66 3.59 -9.47 17.63
CA SER A 66 4.24 -9.72 18.90
C SER A 66 4.77 -11.15 19.08
N GLN A 67 4.26 -12.13 18.34
CA GLN A 67 4.68 -13.53 18.42
C GLN A 67 5.99 -13.82 17.66
N VAL A 68 6.33 -12.97 16.67
CA VAL A 68 7.57 -13.08 15.90
C VAL A 68 8.57 -11.97 16.22
N ALA A 69 8.19 -11.01 17.07
CA ALA A 69 9.08 -9.97 17.54
C ALA A 69 9.98 -10.50 18.66
N ALA A 70 11.30 -10.29 18.55
CA ALA A 70 12.22 -10.57 19.64
C ALA A 70 11.88 -9.71 20.88
N VAL A 71 12.27 -10.19 22.07
CA VAL A 71 12.02 -9.51 23.36
C VAL A 71 12.48 -8.05 23.34
N ASN A 72 13.66 -7.82 22.77
CA ASN A 72 14.16 -6.49 22.44
C ASN A 72 14.13 -6.34 20.92
N SER A 73 13.26 -5.46 20.42
CA SER A 73 13.09 -5.25 18.98
C SER A 73 12.61 -3.85 18.64
N HIS A 74 12.83 -3.46 17.39
CA HIS A 74 12.36 -2.21 16.81
C HIS A 74 11.21 -2.45 15.84
N LEU A 75 10.27 -1.51 15.81
CA LEU A 75 9.20 -1.43 14.81
C LEU A 75 9.27 -0.08 14.11
N TYR A 76 9.29 -0.13 12.78
CA TYR A 76 9.11 0.98 11.86
C TYR A 76 7.76 0.81 11.16
N LEU A 77 6.80 1.69 11.43
CA LEU A 77 5.44 1.59 10.92
C LEU A 77 5.09 2.79 10.05
N TRP A 78 4.87 2.55 8.75
CA TRP A 78 4.37 3.57 7.85
C TRP A 78 2.91 3.92 8.18
N VAL A 79 2.65 5.20 8.38
CA VAL A 79 1.32 5.70 8.76
C VAL A 79 0.98 6.94 7.93
N PRO A 80 -0.19 6.95 7.24
CA PRO A 80 -0.71 8.16 6.62
C PRO A 80 -0.96 9.25 7.67
N ASN A 81 -0.68 10.52 7.34
CA ASN A 81 -0.83 11.63 8.29
C ASN A 81 -2.21 11.71 8.98
N ALA A 82 -3.26 11.32 8.26
CA ALA A 82 -4.63 11.35 8.79
C ALA A 82 -4.98 10.19 9.73
N LEU A 83 -4.12 9.16 9.83
CA LEU A 83 -4.34 7.96 10.64
C LEU A 83 -3.29 7.81 11.76
N LEU A 84 -2.75 8.94 12.24
CA LEU A 84 -1.68 8.93 13.24
C LEU A 84 -2.13 8.27 14.55
N ALA A 85 -3.35 8.55 15.01
CA ALA A 85 -3.88 7.99 16.26
C ALA A 85 -4.04 6.47 16.15
N GLU A 86 -4.56 6.00 15.03
CA GLU A 86 -4.76 4.59 14.69
C GLU A 86 -3.42 3.86 14.54
N GLY A 87 -2.43 4.51 13.91
CA GLY A 87 -1.08 3.96 13.81
C GLY A 87 -0.40 3.77 15.17
N LEU A 88 -0.62 4.69 16.12
CA LEU A 88 -0.16 4.55 17.51
C LEU A 88 -0.87 3.40 18.23
N GLU A 89 -2.17 3.22 18.00
CA GLU A 89 -2.92 2.09 18.56
C GLU A 89 -2.44 0.74 18.00
N VAL A 90 -2.23 0.64 16.68
CA VAL A 90 -1.65 -0.56 16.05
C VAL A 90 -0.29 -0.90 16.67
N MET A 91 0.59 0.09 16.80
CA MET A 91 1.90 -0.09 17.43
C MET A 91 1.78 -0.64 18.86
N LYS A 92 0.87 -0.07 19.66
CA LYS A 92 0.59 -0.52 21.03
C LYS A 92 0.05 -1.95 21.06
N ARG A 93 -0.90 -2.29 20.18
CA ARG A 93 -1.53 -3.63 20.09
C ARG A 93 -0.54 -4.71 19.66
N TRP A 94 0.42 -4.36 18.81
CA TRP A 94 1.55 -5.23 18.48
C TRP A 94 2.62 -5.31 19.59
N GLY A 95 2.44 -4.59 20.69
CA GLY A 95 3.29 -4.67 21.87
C GLY A 95 4.57 -3.83 21.77
N PHE A 96 4.53 -2.73 21.01
CA PHE A 96 5.62 -1.75 20.90
C PHE A 96 5.22 -0.44 21.57
N THR A 97 6.18 0.21 22.20
CA THR A 97 6.04 1.55 22.76
C THR A 97 6.62 2.57 21.79
N TYR A 98 5.80 3.51 21.34
CA TYR A 98 6.24 4.63 20.51
C TYR A 98 7.35 5.44 21.18
N LYS A 99 8.36 5.86 20.40
CA LYS A 99 9.48 6.69 20.88
C LYS A 99 9.66 7.96 20.04
N THR A 100 9.63 7.84 18.72
CA THR A 100 9.81 8.97 17.80
C THR A 100 9.28 8.59 16.41
N ASN A 101 9.42 9.48 15.43
CA ASN A 101 9.08 9.19 14.04
C ASN A 101 10.19 9.67 13.09
N LEU A 102 10.22 9.05 11.92
CA LEU A 102 10.87 9.59 10.73
C LEU A 102 9.79 10.20 9.82
N VAL A 103 10.15 11.25 9.09
CA VAL A 103 9.27 11.93 8.15
C VAL A 103 9.81 11.74 6.74
N TRP A 104 9.04 11.08 5.88
CA TRP A 104 9.30 11.14 4.45
C TRP A 104 8.77 12.45 3.89
N TYR A 105 9.68 13.35 3.54
CA TYR A 105 9.37 14.60 2.88
C TYR A 105 9.46 14.46 1.35
N LYS A 106 8.33 14.68 0.68
CA LYS A 106 8.20 14.56 -0.77
C LYS A 106 8.59 15.90 -1.41
N ILE A 107 9.65 15.87 -2.20
CA ILE A 107 10.23 17.08 -2.80
C ILE A 107 10.07 17.13 -4.32
N ARG A 108 10.07 18.35 -4.86
CA ARG A 108 10.21 18.64 -6.29
C ARG A 108 11.69 18.63 -6.71
N LYS A 109 11.98 18.91 -7.99
CA LYS A 109 13.36 18.98 -8.50
C LYS A 109 14.19 20.08 -7.85
N ASP A 110 13.56 21.16 -7.43
CA ASP A 110 14.18 22.31 -6.76
C ASP A 110 14.30 22.15 -5.23
N GLY A 111 13.99 20.96 -4.68
CA GLY A 111 14.04 20.69 -3.24
C GLY A 111 12.84 21.21 -2.44
N GLY A 112 11.95 21.99 -3.06
CA GLY A 112 10.71 22.47 -2.42
C GLY A 112 9.64 21.39 -2.27
N PRO A 113 8.56 21.65 -1.51
CA PRO A 113 7.53 20.67 -1.21
C PRO A 113 6.74 20.25 -2.46
N ASP A 114 6.43 18.95 -2.57
CA ASP A 114 5.59 18.40 -3.63
C ASP A 114 4.09 18.63 -3.33
N GLY A 115 3.60 19.84 -3.60
CA GLY A 115 2.22 20.29 -3.33
C GLY A 115 1.10 19.58 -4.10
N ARG A 116 1.40 18.49 -4.83
CA ARG A 116 0.42 17.65 -5.54
C ARG A 116 -0.29 16.64 -4.62
N GLY A 117 0.13 16.50 -3.37
CA GLY A 117 -0.49 15.62 -2.38
C GLY A 117 -1.96 15.95 -2.11
N VAL A 118 -2.81 14.92 -2.06
CA VAL A 118 -4.23 15.07 -1.68
C VAL A 118 -4.39 15.07 -0.16
N GLY A 119 -5.28 15.91 0.35
CA GLY A 119 -5.65 15.99 1.76
C GLY A 119 -6.81 16.97 1.94
N PHE A 120 -7.66 16.74 2.95
CA PHE A 120 -8.87 17.53 3.18
C PHE A 120 -8.58 18.91 3.77
N TYR A 121 -7.63 18.99 4.72
CA TYR A 121 -7.24 20.23 5.39
C TYR A 121 -5.96 20.84 4.83
N PHE A 122 -4.94 20.01 4.58
CA PHE A 122 -3.65 20.43 4.04
C PHE A 122 -3.20 19.51 2.90
N ARG A 123 -2.34 20.03 2.02
CA ARG A 123 -1.72 19.20 0.97
C ARG A 123 -0.67 18.30 1.61
N ASN A 124 -0.85 16.99 1.49
CA ASN A 124 0.07 16.01 2.08
C ASN A 124 1.38 15.92 1.30
N VAL A 125 2.39 16.67 1.76
CA VAL A 125 3.77 16.62 1.24
C VAL A 125 4.68 15.70 2.07
N THR A 126 4.15 15.13 3.15
CA THR A 126 4.85 14.21 4.04
C THR A 126 4.11 12.88 4.19
N GLU A 127 4.82 11.84 4.62
CA GLU A 127 4.28 10.63 5.24
C GLU A 127 5.14 10.28 6.46
N LEU A 128 4.56 9.64 7.47
CA LEU A 128 5.26 9.31 8.71
C LEU A 128 5.68 7.83 8.72
N VAL A 129 6.84 7.59 9.34
CA VAL A 129 7.25 6.27 9.83
C VAL A 129 7.36 6.37 11.33
N LEU A 130 6.41 5.79 12.05
CA LEU A 130 6.48 5.71 13.50
C LEU A 130 7.59 4.73 13.89
N PHE A 131 8.41 5.10 14.87
CA PHE A 131 9.44 4.26 15.45
C PHE A 131 9.05 3.90 16.89
N GLY A 132 8.91 2.60 17.13
CA GLY A 132 8.61 2.03 18.44
C GLY A 132 9.61 0.96 18.84
N ILE A 133 9.69 0.71 20.14
CA ILE A 133 10.53 -0.35 20.69
C ILE A 133 9.71 -1.32 21.53
N ARG A 134 10.13 -2.58 21.54
CA ARG A 134 9.71 -3.60 22.51
C ARG A 134 10.88 -3.91 23.43
N GLY A 135 10.60 -4.10 24.72
CA GLY A 135 11.64 -4.30 25.73
C GLY A 135 12.47 -3.03 25.94
N HIS A 136 13.79 -3.20 26.09
CA HIS A 136 14.74 -2.11 26.31
C HIS A 136 15.86 -2.16 25.27
N MET A 137 15.65 -1.45 24.15
CA MET A 137 16.59 -1.39 23.03
C MET A 137 16.79 0.06 22.57
N ARG A 138 18.05 0.44 22.35
CA ARG A 138 18.41 1.67 21.66
C ARG A 138 18.79 1.35 20.22
N THR A 139 18.71 2.35 19.34
CA THR A 139 19.34 2.29 18.03
C THR A 139 20.84 2.04 18.14
N LEU A 140 21.40 1.44 17.10
CA LEU A 140 22.84 1.29 16.90
C LEU A 140 23.51 2.67 16.83
N GLN A 141 24.84 2.70 16.96
CA GLN A 141 25.63 3.92 17.00
C GLN A 141 25.27 4.95 15.90
N PRO A 142 25.05 4.56 14.62
CA PRO A 142 24.69 5.50 13.56
C PRO A 142 23.37 6.24 13.80
N GLY A 143 22.46 5.65 14.59
CA GLY A 143 21.18 6.26 14.94
C GLY A 143 21.29 7.55 15.76
N ARG A 144 22.46 7.85 16.35
CA ARG A 144 22.70 9.10 17.11
C ARG A 144 22.89 10.32 16.22
N THR A 145 23.34 10.11 14.98
CA THR A 145 23.56 11.17 13.98
C THR A 145 22.52 11.13 12.86
N GLN A 146 21.69 10.08 12.80
CA GLN A 146 20.62 9.96 11.84
C GLN A 146 19.55 11.04 12.09
N VAL A 147 19.33 11.90 11.10
CA VAL A 147 18.23 12.87 11.12
C VAL A 147 16.89 12.17 10.87
N ASN A 148 15.82 12.73 11.42
CA ASN A 148 14.49 12.14 11.31
C ASN A 148 13.73 12.51 10.03
N ILE A 149 14.44 12.89 8.96
CA ILE A 149 13.84 13.28 7.68
C ILE A 149 14.47 12.51 6.52
N ILE A 150 13.62 11.98 5.65
CA ILE A 150 14.01 11.37 4.38
C ILE A 150 13.43 12.24 3.27
N SER A 151 14.27 12.96 2.54
CA SER A 151 13.82 13.81 1.44
C SER A 151 13.98 13.08 0.11
N SER A 152 12.88 12.88 -0.63
CA SER A 152 12.97 12.25 -1.96
C SER A 152 11.84 12.68 -2.89
N ARG A 153 12.10 12.61 -4.20
CA ARG A 153 11.08 12.87 -5.22
C ARG A 153 10.07 11.72 -5.26
N LYS A 154 8.78 12.06 -5.35
CA LYS A 154 7.71 11.07 -5.50
C LYS A 154 7.93 10.25 -6.78
N ARG A 155 7.93 8.92 -6.65
CA ARG A 155 7.97 7.95 -7.75
C ARG A 155 6.55 7.53 -8.15
N GLU A 156 6.44 6.69 -9.16
CA GLU A 156 5.16 6.11 -9.59
C GLU A 156 4.50 5.28 -8.46
N HIS A 157 3.16 5.20 -8.47
CA HIS A 157 2.36 4.22 -7.72
C HIS A 157 2.60 4.11 -6.19
N SER A 158 2.54 5.23 -5.45
CA SER A 158 2.62 5.22 -3.97
C SER A 158 3.84 4.45 -3.42
N ARG A 159 4.93 4.38 -4.21
CA ARG A 159 6.16 3.70 -3.83
C ARG A 159 6.91 4.51 -2.77
N LYS A 160 7.14 3.88 -1.62
CA LYS A 160 7.94 4.41 -0.52
C LYS A 160 9.43 4.58 -0.92
N PRO A 161 10.18 5.48 -0.28
CA PRO A 161 11.59 5.71 -0.61
C PRO A 161 12.46 4.52 -0.18
N ASN A 162 13.32 4.03 -1.06
CA ASN A 162 14.27 2.95 -0.72
C ASN A 162 15.23 3.35 0.41
N GLN A 163 15.48 4.66 0.60
CA GLN A 163 16.34 5.19 1.65
C GLN A 163 15.90 4.78 3.06
N ILE A 164 14.64 4.37 3.25
CA ILE A 164 14.17 3.88 4.55
C ILE A 164 14.94 2.64 5.00
N TYR A 165 15.28 1.74 4.07
CA TYR A 165 15.99 0.52 4.41
C TYR A 165 17.42 0.83 4.84
N ASP A 166 18.11 1.75 4.14
CA ASP A 166 19.47 2.15 4.50
C ASP A 166 19.49 2.78 5.90
N VAL A 167 18.47 3.57 6.25
CA VAL A 167 18.31 4.09 7.62
C VAL A 167 18.14 2.94 8.61
N ILE A 168 17.27 1.98 8.32
CA ILE A 168 16.97 0.87 9.24
C ILE A 168 18.20 -0.02 9.44
N GLU A 169 18.84 -0.46 8.37
CA GLU A 169 19.99 -1.38 8.41
C GLU A 169 21.21 -0.77 9.11
N ASN A 170 21.37 0.56 9.03
CA ASN A 170 22.43 1.26 9.77
C ASN A 170 22.07 1.49 11.24
N CYS A 171 20.80 1.69 11.56
CA CYS A 171 20.36 2.14 12.88
C CYS A 171 19.80 1.02 13.77
N SER A 172 19.53 -0.17 13.22
CA SER A 172 18.86 -1.25 13.95
C SER A 172 19.46 -2.62 13.60
N PRO A 173 19.51 -3.56 14.55
CA PRO A 173 20.01 -4.90 14.28
C PRO A 173 18.98 -5.77 13.56
N GLY A 174 19.44 -6.65 12.67
CA GLY A 174 18.64 -7.78 12.17
C GLY A 174 18.52 -8.90 13.23
N PRO A 175 17.77 -9.99 12.94
CA PRO A 175 17.08 -10.30 11.68
C PRO A 175 15.96 -9.31 11.34
N TYR A 176 15.72 -9.11 10.04
CA TYR A 176 14.78 -8.11 9.52
C TYR A 176 13.53 -8.75 8.90
N LEU A 177 12.35 -8.19 9.21
CA LEU A 177 11.07 -8.59 8.62
C LEU A 177 10.36 -7.38 8.01
N GLU A 178 9.91 -7.50 6.76
CA GLU A 178 9.02 -6.52 6.13
C GLU A 178 7.59 -7.09 6.01
N LEU A 179 6.64 -6.42 6.66
CA LEU A 179 5.22 -6.70 6.57
C LEU A 179 4.57 -5.87 5.47
N PHE A 180 3.71 -6.51 4.70
CA PHE A 180 3.06 -5.98 3.50
C PHE A 180 4.05 -5.58 2.41
N ALA A 181 5.17 -6.31 2.33
CA ALA A 181 6.21 -6.09 1.34
C ALA A 181 5.66 -6.26 -0.09
N ARG A 182 6.11 -5.39 -1.01
CA ARG A 182 5.75 -5.46 -2.44
C ARG A 182 6.89 -5.92 -3.34
N PHE A 183 8.12 -5.74 -2.87
CA PHE A 183 9.34 -6.04 -3.61
C PHE A 183 10.30 -6.76 -2.68
N ARG A 184 10.98 -7.77 -3.22
CA ARG A 184 12.01 -8.48 -2.48
C ARG A 184 13.18 -7.56 -2.17
N ARG A 185 13.70 -7.68 -0.94
CA ARG A 185 14.96 -7.08 -0.51
C ARG A 185 15.84 -8.18 0.04
N GLU A 186 17.07 -8.24 -0.44
CA GLU A 186 18.07 -9.18 0.06
C GLU A 186 18.34 -8.92 1.55
N GLY A 187 18.44 -10.00 2.33
CA GLY A 187 18.64 -9.93 3.79
C GLY A 187 17.37 -9.63 4.61
N TRP A 188 16.19 -9.53 3.98
CA TRP A 188 14.91 -9.32 4.66
C TRP A 188 13.98 -10.51 4.42
N ASP A 189 13.41 -11.03 5.51
CA ASP A 189 12.22 -11.87 5.40
C ASP A 189 11.00 -10.99 5.11
N GLN A 190 10.03 -11.55 4.40
CA GLN A 190 8.92 -10.77 3.88
C GLN A 190 7.61 -11.52 4.00
N TRP A 191 6.57 -10.77 4.40
CA TRP A 191 5.20 -11.23 4.36
C TRP A 191 4.33 -10.19 3.63
N GLY A 192 3.56 -10.63 2.65
CA GLY A 192 2.72 -9.74 1.85
C GLY A 192 2.01 -10.49 0.72
N ASN A 193 0.85 -9.99 0.30
CA ASN A 193 0.00 -10.66 -0.68
C ASN A 193 0.42 -10.42 -2.15
N GLU A 194 1.50 -9.66 -2.38
CA GLU A 194 1.85 -9.11 -3.69
C GLU A 194 3.36 -9.19 -3.93
N ASP A 195 3.85 -10.38 -4.28
CA ASP A 195 5.10 -10.50 -5.02
C ASP A 195 4.83 -9.88 -6.41
N VAL A 196 5.01 -8.56 -6.54
CA VAL A 196 4.71 -7.82 -7.79
C VAL A 196 5.52 -8.41 -8.94
N GLU A 197 6.69 -8.99 -8.67
CA GLU A 197 7.52 -9.69 -9.67
C GLU A 197 6.83 -10.91 -10.29
N LYS A 198 6.08 -11.72 -9.52
CA LYS A 198 5.30 -12.84 -10.10
C LYS A 198 4.06 -12.36 -10.86
N ASN A 199 3.52 -11.19 -10.49
CA ASN A 199 2.32 -10.62 -11.11
C ASN A 199 2.61 -9.61 -12.22
N SER A 200 3.86 -9.27 -12.52
CA SER A 200 4.22 -8.27 -13.52
C SER A 200 5.27 -8.77 -14.51
N LEU A 201 4.81 -9.41 -15.58
CA LEU A 201 5.55 -9.28 -16.84
C LEU A 201 5.46 -7.79 -17.22
N HIS A 202 6.59 -7.09 -17.13
CA HIS A 202 6.78 -5.68 -17.49
C HIS A 202 6.21 -4.62 -16.53
N GLY A 203 6.29 -4.85 -15.21
CA GLY A 203 6.00 -3.78 -14.23
C GLY A 203 4.54 -3.33 -14.14
N VAL A 204 3.61 -4.07 -14.76
CA VAL A 204 2.16 -3.88 -14.63
C VAL A 204 1.58 -5.09 -13.92
N ALA A 205 1.04 -4.89 -12.71
CA ALA A 205 0.39 -5.95 -11.95
C ALA A 205 -0.81 -6.54 -12.72
N ARG A 206 -0.80 -7.86 -12.93
CA ARG A 206 -1.90 -8.63 -13.55
C ARG A 206 -3.17 -8.51 -12.71
N ARG A 207 -4.27 -8.07 -13.34
CA ARG A 207 -5.62 -8.19 -12.76
C ARG A 207 -5.95 -9.67 -12.59
N LYS A 208 -6.14 -10.16 -11.36
CA LYS A 208 -6.84 -11.44 -11.11
C LYS A 208 -8.32 -11.24 -11.44
N GLY A 209 -8.71 -11.60 -12.66
CA GLY A 209 -10.09 -11.48 -13.12
C GLY A 209 -10.35 -11.95 -14.54
N HIS A 210 -9.58 -12.89 -15.08
CA HIS A 210 -9.96 -13.64 -16.28
C HIS A 210 -9.81 -15.13 -15.98
N GLY A 211 -10.84 -15.68 -15.33
CA GLY A 211 -11.13 -17.10 -15.47
C GLY A 211 -11.70 -17.33 -16.87
N ALA A 212 -11.12 -18.30 -17.57
CA ALA A 212 -11.57 -18.95 -18.81
C ALA A 212 -11.96 -18.05 -20.01
N ASN A 213 -11.31 -18.31 -21.15
CA ASN A 213 -11.83 -18.00 -22.47
C ASN A 213 -13.27 -18.51 -22.60
N GLN A 214 -14.26 -17.62 -22.49
CA GLN A 214 -15.54 -17.87 -23.12
C GLN A 214 -15.33 -17.63 -24.61
N MET A 215 -15.14 -18.72 -25.37
CA MET A 215 -15.22 -18.70 -26.82
C MET A 215 -16.51 -17.95 -27.21
N ARG A 216 -16.38 -16.82 -27.92
CA ARG A 216 -17.50 -16.26 -28.68
C ARG A 216 -17.78 -17.22 -29.83
N LEU A 217 -18.56 -18.27 -29.57
CA LEU A 217 -19.28 -18.97 -30.61
C LEU A 217 -20.44 -18.06 -31.06
N PHE A 218 -20.59 -17.97 -32.38
CA PHE A 218 -21.55 -17.16 -33.15
C PHE A 218 -21.07 -15.73 -33.49
N GLU A 219 -20.20 -15.66 -34.50
CA GLU A 219 -20.26 -14.59 -35.49
C GLU A 219 -21.64 -14.61 -36.15
N ARG A 220 -22.25 -13.43 -36.36
CA ARG A 220 -23.40 -13.29 -37.27
C ARG A 220 -22.90 -13.05 -38.70
N PRO A 221 -23.54 -13.63 -39.73
CA PRO A 221 -22.99 -13.68 -41.09
C PRO A 221 -22.92 -12.31 -41.76
N VAL A 222 -21.93 -12.19 -42.66
CA VAL A 222 -21.81 -11.12 -43.66
C VAL A 222 -23.00 -11.23 -44.62
N GLN A 223 -24.06 -10.46 -44.39
CA GLN A 223 -25.08 -10.14 -45.40
C GLN A 223 -25.98 -9.05 -44.85
N TYR A 224 -25.68 -7.80 -45.19
CA TYR A 224 -26.62 -6.75 -45.61
C TYR A 224 -25.76 -5.60 -46.16
N GLU A 225 -25.61 -5.59 -47.48
CA GLU A 225 -25.02 -4.48 -48.23
C GLU A 225 -25.92 -3.24 -48.17
N VAL A 226 -25.25 -2.10 -48.02
CA VAL A 226 -25.42 -0.80 -48.67
C VAL A 226 -26.77 -0.52 -49.38
N ASN A 227 -27.38 0.62 -49.03
CA ASN A 227 -27.79 1.58 -50.06
C ASN A 227 -27.73 3.04 -49.59
N LYS A 228 -27.00 3.85 -50.35
CA LYS A 228 -26.97 5.33 -50.31
C LYS A 228 -28.05 5.88 -51.26
N ALA A 229 -28.77 6.93 -50.84
CA ALA A 229 -29.33 7.99 -51.70
C ALA A 229 -30.07 9.02 -50.81
N SER A 230 -29.51 10.20 -50.56
CA SER A 230 -29.87 11.51 -51.18
C SER A 230 -31.29 12.02 -50.89
N ASN A 231 -31.45 13.16 -50.19
CA ASN A 231 -31.77 14.46 -50.81
C ASN A 231 -31.83 15.64 -49.81
N LYS A 232 -31.80 16.84 -50.38
CA LYS A 232 -31.53 18.20 -49.87
C LYS A 232 -32.59 18.87 -48.97
N SER A 233 -32.16 20.00 -48.39
CA SER A 233 -32.91 21.26 -48.04
C SER A 233 -33.85 21.21 -46.82
N SER A 234 -33.87 22.16 -45.87
CA SER A 234 -33.99 23.61 -46.04
C SER A 234 -33.64 24.39 -44.76
N VAL A 235 -33.27 25.64 -44.98
CA VAL A 235 -32.95 26.75 -44.07
C VAL A 235 -34.19 27.27 -43.31
N LYS A 236 -34.06 27.67 -42.03
CA LYS A 236 -34.38 29.04 -41.53
C LYS A 236 -34.15 29.25 -40.03
N LYS A 237 -33.33 30.28 -39.76
CA LYS A 237 -33.25 31.09 -38.52
C LYS A 237 -34.64 31.60 -38.09
N ARG A 238 -34.85 31.76 -36.78
CA ARG A 238 -35.42 32.98 -36.17
C ARG A 238 -35.07 33.09 -34.68
N LYS A 239 -34.68 34.32 -34.31
CA LYS A 239 -34.41 34.88 -32.97
C LYS A 239 -35.72 35.34 -32.31
N SER A 240 -35.58 35.82 -31.06
CA SER A 240 -36.48 36.63 -30.21
C SER A 240 -37.57 35.82 -29.48
N ILE A 241 -37.82 36.01 -28.18
CA ILE A 241 -37.60 37.15 -27.26
C ILE A 241 -36.98 36.65 -25.95
#